data_AF-A0A835HTR5-F1
#
_entry.id   AF-A0A835HTR5-F1
#
_cell.length_a   1.000
_cell.length_b   1.000
_cell.length_c   1.000
_cell.angle_alpha   90.00
_cell.angle_beta   90.00
_cell.angle_gamma   90.00
#
_symmetry.space_group_name_H-M   'P 1'
#
loop_
_entity.id
_entity.type
_entity.pdbx_description
1 polymer ?
#
loop_
_entity_poly.entity_id
_entity_poly.type
_entity_poly.pdbx_seq_one_letter_code
_entity_poly.pdbx_strand_id
1 'polypeptide(L)'
;MQIMADKNMVDSDIEPAPKLIQVVFQNCRGQVDQWIEPYLRITIERLRQTEKPYLKCLMMQVISDALDYNATLTLSILQKLGVATEVFNLWFQMLQQAKKSGMHAHFRR
;
A
#
# COMPACT_ATOMS: atom_id res chain seq x y z
N MET A 1 9.41 12.48 -8.31
CA MET A 1 8.87 11.19 -7.81
C MET A 1 8.61 10.24 -8.99
N GLN A 2 9.59 10.06 -9.89
CA GLN A 2 9.47 9.21 -11.10
C GLN A 2 10.14 7.83 -10.91
N ILE A 3 11.00 7.71 -9.88
CA ILE A 3 11.84 6.53 -9.63
C ILE A 3 10.97 5.31 -9.28
N MET A 4 9.99 5.46 -8.38
CA MET A 4 9.09 4.36 -8.00
C MET A 4 8.15 3.88 -9.11
N ALA A 5 8.06 4.54 -10.27
CA ALA A 5 7.27 4.09 -11.41
C ALA A 5 8.12 3.31 -12.45
N ASP A 6 9.44 3.25 -12.29
CA ASP A 6 10.33 2.58 -13.23
C ASP A 6 10.20 1.05 -13.12
N LYS A 7 9.76 0.42 -14.22
CA LYS A 7 9.59 -1.03 -14.31
C LYS A 7 10.92 -1.80 -14.19
N ASN A 8 12.06 -1.12 -14.30
CA ASN A 8 13.39 -1.71 -14.21
C ASN A 8 13.98 -1.73 -12.80
N MET A 9 13.34 -1.07 -11.82
CA MET A 9 13.80 -1.15 -10.44
C MET A 9 13.58 -2.54 -9.86
N VAL A 10 14.64 -3.09 -9.28
CA VAL A 10 14.58 -4.37 -8.58
C VAL A 10 13.85 -4.13 -7.26
N ASP A 11 13.05 -5.10 -6.80
CA ASP A 11 12.25 -4.96 -5.59
C ASP A 11 13.05 -4.53 -4.33
N SER A 12 14.36 -4.81 -4.29
CA SER A 12 15.29 -4.34 -3.25
C SER A 12 15.37 -2.82 -3.15
N ASP A 13 15.22 -2.13 -4.29
CA ASP A 13 15.34 -0.68 -4.37
C ASP A 13 14.01 0.01 -3.99
N ILE A 14 12.91 -0.77 -3.93
CA ILE A 14 11.54 -0.30 -3.67
C ILE A 14 11.17 -0.51 -2.19
N GLU A 15 11.71 -1.54 -1.53
CA GLU A 15 11.38 -1.90 -0.14
C GLU A 15 11.46 -0.74 0.88
N PRO A 16 12.43 0.18 0.81
CA PRO A 16 12.50 1.31 1.75
C PRO A 16 11.33 2.29 1.59
N ALA A 17 10.76 2.41 0.39
CA ALA A 17 9.81 3.47 0.08
C ALA A 17 8.46 3.33 0.82
N PRO A 18 7.81 2.15 0.93
CA PRO A 18 6.64 1.95 1.78
C PRO A 18 6.85 2.41 3.22
N LYS A 19 8.01 2.09 3.81
CA LYS A 19 8.35 2.43 5.19
C LYS A 19 8.57 3.94 5.36
N LEU A 20 9.20 4.60 4.39
CA LEU A 20 9.34 6.05 4.40
C LEU A 20 7.98 6.76 4.26
N ILE A 21 7.11 6.28 3.38
CA ILE A 21 5.75 6.82 3.21
C ILE A 21 4.95 6.68 4.50
N GLN A 22 5.03 5.52 5.17
CA GLN A 22 4.41 5.31 6.47
C GLN A 22 4.86 6.35 7.50
N VAL A 23 6.17 6.57 7.63
CA VAL A 23 6.72 7.55 8.58
C VAL A 23 6.25 8.97 8.25
N VAL A 24 6.15 9.32 6.96
CA VAL A 24 5.61 10.63 6.53
C VAL A 24 4.15 10.78 6.97
N PHE A 25 3.30 9.77 6.77
CA PHE A 25 1.91 9.83 7.22
C PHE A 25 1.81 9.93 8.75
N GLN A 26 2.60 9.15 9.49
CA GLN A 26 2.54 9.16 10.96
C GLN A 26 2.98 10.50 11.57
N ASN A 27 3.98 11.16 10.96
CA ASN A 27 4.59 12.36 11.55
C ASN A 27 4.06 13.68 10.98
N CYS A 28 3.47 13.67 9.78
CA CYS A 28 3.05 14.89 9.10
C CYS A 28 1.52 15.02 8.97
N ARG A 29 0.76 14.59 10.00
CA ARG A 29 -0.71 14.59 9.99
C ARG A 29 -1.28 15.98 9.67
N GLY A 30 -2.15 16.04 8.66
CA GLY A 30 -2.78 17.26 8.13
C GLY A 30 -1.90 18.10 7.20
N GLN A 31 -0.62 17.76 7.02
CA GLN A 31 0.33 18.56 6.23
C GLN A 31 0.63 17.96 4.86
N VAL A 32 0.29 16.68 4.65
CA VAL A 32 0.66 15.92 3.44
C VAL A 32 -0.55 15.39 2.67
N ASP A 33 -1.74 15.95 2.88
CA ASP A 33 -2.99 15.54 2.21
C ASP A 33 -2.86 15.54 0.68
N GLN A 34 -2.17 16.55 0.12
CA GLN A 34 -1.90 16.66 -1.31
C GLN A 34 -1.07 15.50 -1.88
N TRP A 35 -0.32 14.79 -1.03
CA TRP A 35 0.54 13.68 -1.43
C TRP A 35 -0.14 12.32 -1.33
N ILE A 36 -1.31 12.21 -0.69
CA ILE A 36 -2.04 10.95 -0.56
C ILE A 36 -2.37 10.35 -1.93
N GLU A 37 -2.98 11.12 -2.84
CA GLU A 37 -3.36 10.61 -4.16
C GLU A 37 -2.14 10.14 -4.99
N PRO A 38 -1.05 10.92 -5.10
CA PRO A 38 0.19 10.45 -5.74
C PRO A 38 0.75 9.15 -5.15
N TYR A 39 0.80 9.03 -3.82
CA TYR A 39 1.31 7.83 -3.17
C TYR A 39 0.42 6.62 -3.40
N LEU A 40 -0.91 6.80 -3.32
CA LEU A 40 -1.86 5.71 -3.59
C LEU A 40 -1.76 5.23 -5.04
N ARG A 41 -1.65 6.12 -6.03
CA ARG A 41 -1.51 5.74 -7.44
C ARG A 41 -0.30 4.83 -7.68
N ILE A 42 0.87 5.22 -7.17
CA ILE A 42 2.10 4.42 -7.31
C ILE A 42 1.97 3.10 -6.55
N THR A 43 1.41 3.14 -5.33
CA THR A 43 1.21 1.94 -4.49
C THR A 43 0.31 0.92 -5.18
N ILE A 44 -0.82 1.35 -5.76
CA ILE A 44 -1.76 0.48 -6.46
C ILE A 44 -1.13 -0.11 -7.72
N GLU A 45 -0.41 0.71 -8.50
CA GLU A 45 0.29 0.24 -9.69
C GLU A 45 1.31 -0.86 -9.34
N ARG A 46 2.08 -0.67 -8.26
CA ARG A 46 3.04 -1.67 -7.78
C ARG A 46 2.38 -2.91 -7.18
N LEU A 47 1.29 -2.73 -6.44
CA LEU A 47 0.51 -3.85 -5.89
C LEU A 47 -0.01 -4.78 -6.99
N ARG A 48 -0.42 -4.22 -8.13
CA ARG A 48 -0.88 -4.98 -9.31
C ARG A 48 0.25 -5.69 -10.06
N GLN A 49 1.47 -5.15 -10.04
CA GLN A 49 2.60 -5.68 -10.80
C GLN A 49 3.43 -6.72 -10.05
N THR A 50 3.55 -6.60 -8.73
CA THR A 50 4.44 -7.46 -7.95
C THR A 50 3.83 -8.83 -7.73
N GLU A 51 4.63 -9.89 -7.90
CA GLU A 51 4.25 -11.26 -7.51
C GLU A 51 4.80 -11.67 -6.14
N LYS A 52 5.64 -10.84 -5.52
CA LYS A 52 6.27 -11.15 -4.23
C LYS A 52 5.27 -10.92 -3.10
N PRO A 53 4.92 -11.95 -2.30
CA PRO A 53 3.94 -11.81 -1.21
C PRO A 53 4.32 -10.74 -0.18
N TYR A 54 5.61 -10.63 0.13
CA TYR A 54 6.11 -9.61 1.06
C TYR A 54 5.93 -8.19 0.53
N LEU A 55 6.21 -7.94 -0.75
CA LEU A 55 6.00 -6.61 -1.32
C LEU A 55 4.50 -6.27 -1.43
N LYS A 56 3.63 -7.26 -1.73
CA LYS A 56 2.17 -7.07 -1.63
C LYS A 56 1.76 -6.63 -0.23
N CYS A 57 2.35 -7.21 0.83
CA CYS A 57 2.09 -6.79 2.21
C CYS A 57 2.51 -5.34 2.44
N LEU A 58 3.71 -4.94 2.01
CA LEU A 58 4.21 -3.57 2.19
C LEU A 58 3.33 -2.54 1.46
N MET A 59 2.91 -2.85 0.23
CA MET A 59 2.01 -1.95 -0.53
C MET A 59 0.65 -1.84 0.13
N MET A 60 0.08 -2.96 0.62
CA MET A 60 -1.18 -2.91 1.36
C MET A 60 -1.06 -2.14 2.68
N GLN A 61 0.10 -2.20 3.35
CA GLN A 61 0.38 -1.40 4.54
C GLN A 61 0.36 0.11 4.24
N VAL A 62 0.90 0.57 3.12
CA VAL A 62 0.82 1.99 2.72
C VAL A 62 -0.65 2.45 2.57
N ILE A 63 -1.51 1.60 2.01
CA ILE A 63 -2.95 1.90 1.89
C ILE A 63 -3.58 1.96 3.29
N SER A 64 -3.20 1.05 4.19
CA SER A 64 -3.62 1.07 5.59
C SER A 64 -3.17 2.33 6.32
N ASP A 65 -1.92 2.76 6.15
CA ASP A 65 -1.37 3.96 6.79
C ASP A 65 -2.08 5.22 6.24
N ALA A 66 -2.43 5.26 4.96
CA ALA A 66 -3.20 6.35 4.37
C ALA A 66 -4.65 6.41 4.92
N LEU A 67 -5.27 5.25 5.19
CA LEU A 67 -6.59 5.18 5.83
C LEU A 67 -6.53 5.66 7.29
N ASP A 68 -5.49 5.27 8.04
CA ASP A 68 -5.27 5.76 9.40
C ASP A 68 -4.99 7.27 9.44
N TYR A 69 -4.25 7.77 8.46
CA TYR A 69 -3.94 9.20 8.31
C TYR A 69 -5.19 10.04 8.07
N ASN A 70 -5.97 9.72 7.04
CA ASN A 70 -7.20 10.42 6.66
C ASN A 70 -8.13 9.49 5.88
N ALA A 71 -8.98 8.76 6.60
CA ALA A 71 -9.86 7.74 6.03
C ALA A 71 -10.81 8.30 4.95
N THR A 72 -11.40 9.47 5.19
CA THR A 72 -12.38 10.09 4.27
C THR A 72 -11.71 10.44 2.94
N LEU A 73 -10.56 11.13 2.99
CA LEU A 73 -9.82 11.51 1.79
C LEU A 73 -9.32 10.27 1.03
N THR A 74 -8.74 9.32 1.76
CA THR A 74 -8.22 8.08 1.17
C THR A 74 -9.32 7.25 0.49
N LEU A 75 -10.48 7.05 1.13
CA LEU A 75 -11.61 6.35 0.53
C LEU A 75 -12.15 7.10 -0.71
N SER A 76 -12.27 8.42 -0.64
CA SER A 76 -12.70 9.24 -1.79
C SER A 76 -11.75 9.08 -2.98
N ILE A 77 -10.43 9.06 -2.74
CA ILE A 77 -9.43 8.81 -3.78
C ILE A 77 -9.58 7.40 -4.36
N LEU A 78 -9.68 6.36 -3.52
CA LEU A 78 -9.84 4.97 -4.00
C LEU A 78 -11.11 4.79 -4.84
N GLN A 79 -12.20 5.47 -4.48
CA GLN A 79 -13.45 5.51 -5.26
C GLN A 79 -13.27 6.24 -6.59
N LYS A 80 -12.66 7.45 -6.57
CA LYS A 80 -12.33 8.23 -7.77
C LYS A 80 -11.45 7.47 -8.75
N LEU A 81 -10.53 6.65 -8.25
CA LEU A 81 -9.66 5.79 -9.07
C LEU A 81 -10.35 4.53 -9.59
N GLY A 82 -11.55 4.19 -9.09
CA GLY A 82 -12.27 2.97 -9.46
C GLY A 82 -11.65 1.68 -8.91
N VAL A 83 -10.81 1.76 -7.88
CA VAL A 83 -10.01 0.63 -7.37
C VAL A 83 -10.39 0.17 -5.96
N ALA A 84 -11.34 0.85 -5.31
CA ALA A 84 -11.73 0.54 -3.93
C ALA A 84 -12.11 -0.93 -3.74
N THR A 85 -13.01 -1.46 -4.57
CA THR A 85 -13.46 -2.86 -4.48
C THR A 85 -12.33 -3.86 -4.68
N GLU A 86 -11.46 -3.61 -5.68
CA GLU A 86 -10.29 -4.47 -5.96
C GLU A 86 -9.34 -4.52 -4.76
N VAL A 87 -9.00 -3.36 -4.21
CA VAL A 87 -8.07 -3.24 -3.09
C VAL A 87 -8.61 -3.93 -1.85
N PHE A 88 -9.87 -3.69 -1.47
CA PHE A 88 -10.45 -4.31 -0.29
C PHE A 88 -10.64 -5.82 -0.45
N ASN A 89 -11.06 -6.29 -1.62
CA ASN A 89 -11.17 -7.73 -1.88
C ASN A 89 -9.81 -8.42 -1.72
N LEU A 90 -8.75 -7.85 -2.31
CA LEU A 90 -7.40 -8.39 -2.17
C LEU A 90 -6.94 -8.36 -0.71
N TRP A 91 -7.18 -7.25 0.01
CA TRP A 91 -6.81 -7.15 1.42
C TRP A 91 -7.51 -8.23 2.26
N PHE A 92 -8.82 -8.42 2.10
CA PHE A 92 -9.57 -9.44 2.82
C PHE A 92 -9.08 -10.85 2.48
N GLN A 93 -8.77 -11.13 1.22
CA GLN A 93 -8.15 -12.40 0.82
C GLN A 93 -6.80 -12.62 1.51
N MET A 94 -5.93 -11.60 1.57
CA MET A 94 -4.64 -11.69 2.25
C MET A 94 -4.79 -11.92 3.76
N LEU A 95 -5.78 -11.29 4.41
CA LEU A 95 -6.05 -11.49 5.83
C LEU A 95 -6.53 -12.93 6.15
N GLN A 96 -7.31 -13.52 5.25
CA GLN A 96 -7.84 -14.87 5.41
C GLN A 96 -6.83 -15.97 5.09
N GLN A 97 -5.75 -15.66 4.34
CA GLN A 97 -4.73 -16.65 4.00
C GLN A 97 -3.89 -17.05 5.22
N ALA A 98 -4.07 -18.29 5.65
CA ALA A 98 -3.26 -18.94 6.69
C ALA A 98 -2.29 -19.97 6.08
N LYS A 99 -1.13 -20.14 6.71
CA LYS A 99 -0.22 -21.25 6.42
C LYS A 99 -0.82 -22.55 6.95
N LYS A 100 -0.33 -23.69 6.45
CA LYS A 100 -0.67 -25.03 6.98
C LYS A 100 -0.42 -25.19 8.48
N SER A 101 0.46 -24.36 9.05
CA SER A 101 0.74 -24.29 10.49
C SER A 101 -0.28 -23.48 11.31
N GLY A 102 -1.35 -22.97 10.70
CA GLY A 102 -2.35 -22.11 11.35
C GLY A 102 -1.91 -20.64 11.51
N MET A 103 -0.64 -20.32 11.28
CA MET A 103 -0.15 -18.94 11.33
C MET A 103 -0.55 -18.13 10.10
N HIS A 104 -0.78 -16.82 10.24
CA HIS A 104 -1.02 -15.92 9.11
C HIS A 104 0.10 -16.02 8.05
N ALA A 105 -0.32 -16.05 6.78
CA ALA A 105 0.58 -16.11 5.64
C ALA A 105 1.21 -14.74 5.34
N HIS A 106 0.47 -13.66 5.62
CA HIS A 106 0.82 -12.26 5.35
C HIS A 106 1.00 -11.45 6.64
N PHE A 107 1.59 -10.26 6.52
CA PHE A 107 1.70 -9.26 7.59
C PHE A 107 2.36 -9.75 8.89
N ARG A 108 3.44 -10.53 8.78
CA ARG A 108 4.23 -10.95 9.95
C ARG A 108 5.03 -9.77 10.51
N ARG A 109 5.03 -9.62 11.83
CA ARG A 109 5.89 -8.68 12.56
C ARG A 109 7.30 -9.24 12.70
#